data_AF-A0A951ZKQ1-F1
#
_entry.id   AF-A0A951ZKQ1-F1
#
_cell.length_a   1.000
_cell.length_b   1.000
_cell.length_c   1.000
_cell.angle_alpha   90.00
_cell.angle_beta   90.00
_cell.angle_gamma   90.00
#
_symmetry.space_group_name_H-M   'P 1'
#
loop_
_entity.id
_entity.type
_entity.pdbx_description
1 polymer ?
#
loop_
_entity_poly.entity_id
_entity_poly.type
_entity_poly.pdbx_seq_one_letter_code
_entity_poly.pdbx_strand_id
1 'polypeptide(L)'
;NKTSTTYKDNVMQESFLRTDKNGEVDNFCSASYNGKEYKIQTEKDKFTIAGPIKYSITKMYYQEPIGFTEIFSEVYGKMLPVTIVAPHTYSLKQPDGKANVYRYENGVLVEVTVPSPVGKAHIRLKK
;
A
#
# COMPACT_ATOMS: atom_id res chain seq x y z
N ASN A 1 5.81 11.40 11.07
CA ASN A 1 5.10 10.37 10.28
C ASN A 1 3.62 10.72 10.14
N LYS A 2 3.16 10.99 8.92
CA LYS A 2 1.78 11.30 8.58
C LYS A 2 1.37 10.45 7.37
N THR A 3 0.28 9.70 7.50
CA THR A 3 -0.31 8.90 6.42
C THR A 3 -1.81 9.14 6.40
N SER A 4 -2.38 9.46 5.24
CA SER A 4 -3.82 9.63 5.07
C SER A 4 -4.24 9.27 3.65
N THR A 5 -5.32 8.51 3.51
CA THR A 5 -5.89 8.14 2.21
C THR A 5 -7.40 8.30 2.26
N THR A 6 -7.97 9.04 1.30
CA THR A 6 -9.40 9.33 1.21
C THR A 6 -9.98 8.61 0.01
N TYR A 7 -11.15 8.00 0.20
CA TYR A 7 -11.90 7.33 -0.85
C TYR A 7 -13.26 8.00 -1.02
N LYS A 8 -13.72 8.07 -2.27
CA LYS A 8 -15.10 8.44 -2.63
C LYS A 8 -15.58 7.44 -3.68
N ASP A 9 -16.74 6.84 -3.47
CA ASP A 9 -17.33 5.83 -4.37
C ASP A 9 -16.36 4.69 -4.72
N ASN A 10 -15.62 4.20 -3.72
CA ASN A 10 -14.55 3.18 -3.86
C ASN A 10 -13.35 3.58 -4.74
N VAL A 11 -13.25 4.84 -5.15
CA VAL A 11 -12.10 5.40 -5.88
C VAL A 11 -11.28 6.27 -4.93
N MET A 12 -9.98 6.02 -4.84
CA MET A 12 -9.05 6.83 -4.07
C MET A 12 -9.08 8.27 -4.63
N GLN A 13 -9.35 9.27 -3.81
CA GLN A 13 -9.33 10.67 -4.27
C GLN A 13 -7.98 11.29 -4.00
N GLU A 14 -7.48 11.07 -2.78
CA GLU A 14 -6.23 11.62 -2.32
C GLU A 14 -5.49 10.57 -1.49
N SER A 15 -4.17 10.56 -1.59
CA SER A 15 -3.30 9.83 -0.69
C SER A 15 -2.08 10.68 -0.37
N PHE A 16 -1.69 10.66 0.90
CA PHE A 16 -0.52 11.38 1.39
C PHE A 16 0.24 10.48 2.36
N LEU A 17 1.55 10.36 2.12
CA LEU A 17 2.51 9.71 2.98
C LEU A 17 3.68 10.66 3.18
N ARG A 18 4.06 10.86 4.43
CA ARG A 18 5.35 11.43 4.81
C ARG A 18 5.90 10.73 6.04
N THR A 19 7.07 10.12 5.91
CA THR A 19 7.83 9.57 7.03
C THR A 19 9.14 10.29 7.16
N ASP A 20 9.53 10.61 8.39
CA ASP A 20 10.79 11.27 8.67
C ASP A 20 11.68 10.31 9.48
N LYS A 21 12.97 10.22 9.14
CA LYS A 21 13.97 9.40 9.82
C LYS A 21 15.13 10.31 10.19
N ASN A 22 15.44 10.39 11.49
CA ASN A 22 16.47 11.30 12.02
C ASN A 22 16.26 12.78 11.65
N GLY A 23 15.01 13.22 11.47
CA GLY A 23 14.66 14.60 11.11
C GLY A 23 14.71 14.90 9.61
N GLU A 24 15.18 13.96 8.78
CA GLU A 24 15.13 14.05 7.31
C GLU A 24 13.93 13.28 6.77
N VAL A 25 13.42 13.69 5.61
CA VAL A 25 12.32 12.97 4.96
C VAL A 25 12.86 11.66 4.39
N ASP A 26 12.30 10.54 4.85
CA ASP A 26 12.68 9.19 4.43
C ASP A 26 11.79 8.71 3.28
N ASN A 27 10.48 8.96 3.38
CA ASN A 27 9.54 8.68 2.29
C ASN A 27 8.49 9.77 2.21
N PHE A 28 8.20 10.19 0.97
CA PHE A 28 7.16 11.13 0.61
C PHE A 28 6.42 10.59 -0.60
N CYS A 29 5.10 10.61 -0.52
CA CYS A 29 4.23 10.40 -1.65
C CYS A 29 2.95 11.21 -1.48
N SER A 30 2.58 12.00 -2.48
CA SER A 30 1.24 12.56 -2.62
C SER A 30 0.63 12.07 -3.93
N ALA A 31 -0.63 11.67 -3.89
CA ALA A 31 -1.41 11.25 -5.05
C ALA A 31 -2.75 11.98 -5.01
N SER A 32 -3.14 12.62 -6.12
CA SER A 32 -4.42 13.33 -6.24
C SER A 32 -5.11 12.98 -7.55
N TYR A 33 -6.38 12.60 -7.48
CA TYR A 33 -7.18 12.23 -8.65
C TYR A 33 -7.84 13.45 -9.28
N ASN A 34 -7.73 13.59 -10.60
CA ASN A 34 -8.37 14.69 -11.34
C ASN A 34 -9.65 14.27 -12.11
N GLY A 35 -10.13 13.04 -11.91
CA GLY A 35 -11.26 12.46 -12.65
C GLY A 35 -10.84 11.58 -13.85
N LYS A 36 -9.57 11.59 -14.24
CA LYS A 36 -9.03 10.76 -15.33
C LYS A 36 -7.77 10.00 -14.91
N GLU A 37 -6.88 10.67 -14.21
CA GLU A 37 -5.57 10.17 -13.79
C GLU A 37 -5.21 10.71 -12.41
N TYR A 38 -4.23 10.07 -11.78
CA TYR A 38 -3.60 10.54 -10.56
C TYR A 38 -2.36 11.34 -10.91
N LYS A 39 -2.24 12.54 -10.35
CA LYS A 39 -0.96 13.24 -10.25
C LYS A 39 -0.24 12.76 -9.01
N ILE A 40 0.91 12.14 -9.20
CA ILE A 40 1.73 11.56 -8.14
C ILE A 40 3.03 12.34 -8.02
N GLN A 41 3.39 12.70 -6.80
CA GLN A 41 4.68 13.25 -6.46
C GLN A 41 5.31 12.38 -5.38
N THR A 42 6.54 11.93 -5.61
CA THR A 42 7.38 11.26 -4.60
C THR A 42 8.53 12.18 -4.19
N GLU A 43 9.39 11.72 -3.28
CA GLU A 43 10.68 12.37 -2.95
C GLU A 43 11.51 12.71 -4.21
N LYS A 44 11.44 11.82 -5.23
CA LYS A 44 12.34 11.84 -6.38
C LYS A 44 11.70 12.39 -7.64
N ASP A 45 10.43 12.05 -7.86
CA ASP A 45 9.81 12.20 -9.18
C ASP A 45 8.37 12.72 -9.11
N LYS A 46 7.91 13.25 -10.26
CA LYS A 46 6.50 13.57 -10.51
C LYS A 46 6.05 12.85 -11.77
N PHE A 47 4.93 12.16 -11.70
CA PHE A 47 4.39 11.39 -12.81
C PHE A 47 2.88 11.20 -12.66
N THR A 48 2.26 10.57 -13.67
CA THR A 48 0.83 10.26 -13.64
C THR A 48 0.57 8.76 -13.74
N ILE A 49 -0.52 8.32 -13.11
CA ILE A 49 -1.10 6.99 -13.29
C ILE A 49 -2.50 7.16 -13.84
N ALA A 50 -2.78 6.52 -14.98
CA ALA A 50 -4.08 6.60 -15.63
C ALA A 50 -5.12 5.70 -14.95
N GLY A 51 -6.37 6.14 -14.98
CA GLY A 51 -7.51 5.37 -14.47
C GLY A 51 -7.69 5.48 -12.95
N PRO A 52 -8.84 5.01 -12.43
CA PRO A 52 -9.17 5.07 -11.01
C PRO A 52 -8.41 4.01 -10.21
N ILE A 53 -7.79 4.41 -9.10
CA ILE A 53 -7.17 3.50 -8.14
C ILE A 53 -8.25 3.11 -7.13
N LYS A 54 -8.61 1.82 -7.13
CA LYS A 54 -9.68 1.28 -6.28
C LYS A 54 -9.18 0.72 -4.95
N TYR A 55 -7.87 0.47 -4.85
CA TYR A 55 -7.26 -0.18 -3.71
C TYR A 55 -5.82 0.31 -3.48
N SER A 56 -5.45 0.48 -2.22
CA SER A 56 -4.11 0.87 -1.79
C SER A 56 -3.62 0.03 -0.61
N ILE A 57 -2.32 0.08 -0.31
CA ILE A 57 -1.75 -0.61 0.85
C ILE A 57 -2.41 -0.12 2.14
N THR A 58 -2.67 1.18 2.28
CA THR A 58 -3.38 1.70 3.46
C THR A 58 -4.74 1.02 3.65
N LYS A 59 -5.48 0.78 2.56
CA LYS A 59 -6.78 0.09 2.60
C LYS A 59 -6.65 -1.39 3.01
N MET A 60 -5.54 -2.05 2.70
CA MET A 60 -5.27 -3.43 3.13
C MET A 60 -5.25 -3.61 4.65
N TYR A 61 -4.90 -2.56 5.41
CA TYR A 61 -4.92 -2.65 6.88
C TYR A 61 -6.34 -2.71 7.46
N TYR A 62 -7.35 -2.30 6.70
CA TYR A 62 -8.74 -2.24 7.14
C TYR A 62 -9.66 -3.22 6.43
N GLN A 63 -9.30 -3.61 5.20
CA GLN A 63 -10.13 -4.45 4.35
C GLN A 63 -9.27 -5.46 3.58
N GLU A 64 -9.81 -6.66 3.40
CA GLU A 64 -9.21 -7.71 2.59
C GLU A 64 -9.31 -7.40 1.07
N PRO A 65 -8.21 -7.49 0.30
CA PRO A 65 -8.17 -7.15 -1.13
C PRO A 65 -8.74 -8.25 -2.03
N ILE A 66 -9.98 -8.68 -1.80
CA ILE A 66 -10.63 -9.75 -2.56
C ILE A 66 -10.84 -9.32 -4.02
N GLY A 67 -10.27 -10.08 -4.96
CA GLY A 67 -10.44 -9.85 -6.40
C GLY A 67 -9.53 -8.77 -6.99
N PHE A 68 -8.59 -8.21 -6.23
CA PHE A 68 -7.60 -7.25 -6.74
C PHE A 68 -6.28 -7.96 -7.06
N THR A 69 -5.78 -7.75 -8.28
CA THR A 69 -4.48 -8.27 -8.74
C THR A 69 -3.36 -7.23 -8.61
N GLU A 70 -3.70 -5.95 -8.45
CA GLU A 70 -2.77 -4.86 -8.28
C GLU A 70 -3.33 -3.85 -7.28
N ILE A 71 -2.45 -3.30 -6.44
CA ILE A 71 -2.81 -2.29 -5.45
C ILE A 71 -1.81 -1.14 -5.47
N PHE A 72 -2.26 0.06 -5.13
CA PHE A 72 -1.37 1.22 -5.07
C PHE A 72 -0.52 1.20 -3.80
N SER A 73 0.79 1.35 -3.96
CA SER A 73 1.73 1.56 -2.86
C SER A 73 2.03 3.04 -2.67
N GLU A 74 1.60 3.58 -1.54
CA GLU A 74 1.94 4.92 -1.11
C GLU A 74 3.44 5.07 -0.83
N VAL A 75 4.13 3.99 -0.43
CA VAL A 75 5.57 4.03 -0.16
C VAL A 75 6.39 4.18 -1.45
N TYR A 76 6.01 3.47 -2.51
CA TYR A 76 6.75 3.51 -3.78
C TYR A 76 6.13 4.43 -4.84
N GLY A 77 4.92 4.95 -4.60
CA GLY A 77 4.13 5.70 -5.57
C GLY A 77 3.71 4.87 -6.80
N LYS A 78 3.64 3.54 -6.69
CA LYS A 78 3.43 2.62 -7.84
C LYS A 78 2.38 1.56 -7.55
N MET A 79 1.77 1.02 -8.60
CA MET A 79 0.97 -0.19 -8.51
C MET A 79 1.90 -1.38 -8.27
N LEU A 80 1.59 -2.17 -7.24
CA LEU A 80 2.29 -3.40 -6.92
C LEU A 80 1.37 -4.59 -7.18
N PRO A 81 1.89 -5.69 -7.75
CA PRO A 81 1.10 -6.88 -7.97
C PRO A 81 0.83 -7.59 -6.64
N VAL A 82 -0.42 -8.01 -6.47
CA VAL A 82 -0.92 -8.86 -5.39
C VAL A 82 -1.17 -10.25 -5.93
N THR A 83 -0.67 -11.26 -5.21
CA THR A 83 -0.96 -12.67 -5.50
C THR A 83 -1.57 -13.35 -4.29
N ILE A 84 -2.58 -14.19 -4.53
CA ILE A 84 -3.17 -15.04 -3.48
C ILE A 84 -2.24 -16.24 -3.30
N VAL A 85 -1.70 -16.42 -2.09
CA VAL A 85 -0.78 -17.53 -1.78
C VAL A 85 -1.43 -18.62 -0.95
N ALA A 86 -2.51 -18.29 -0.22
CA ALA A 86 -3.37 -19.21 0.51
C ALA A 86 -4.74 -18.54 0.74
N PRO A 87 -5.78 -19.27 1.20
CA PRO A 87 -7.04 -18.65 1.59
C PRO A 87 -6.80 -17.50 2.57
N HIS A 88 -7.43 -16.34 2.30
CA HIS A 88 -7.28 -15.11 3.08
C HIS A 88 -5.83 -14.65 3.29
N THR A 89 -4.92 -15.03 2.38
CA THR A 89 -3.49 -14.71 2.48
C THR A 89 -2.95 -14.20 1.16
N TYR A 90 -2.40 -12.98 1.19
CA TYR A 90 -2.00 -12.23 0.01
C TYR A 90 -0.52 -11.86 0.10
N SER A 91 0.21 -12.05 -1.00
CA SER A 91 1.60 -11.66 -1.14
C SER A 91 1.69 -10.42 -2.03
N LEU A 92 2.40 -9.41 -1.54
CA LEU A 92 2.63 -8.15 -2.22
C LEU A 92 4.08 -8.07 -2.64
N LYS A 93 4.36 -8.15 -3.95
CA LYS A 93 5.73 -8.08 -4.46
C LYS A 93 6.20 -6.62 -4.50
N GLN A 94 7.25 -6.33 -3.75
CA GLN A 94 7.89 -5.03 -3.70
C GLN A 94 8.89 -4.85 -4.85
N PRO A 95 9.21 -3.61 -5.23
CA PRO A 95 10.19 -3.33 -6.29
C PRO A 95 11.61 -3.85 -5.98
N ASP A 96 11.95 -4.04 -4.70
CA ASP A 96 13.24 -4.60 -4.27
C ASP A 96 13.32 -6.13 -4.42
N GLY A 97 12.27 -6.76 -4.97
CA GLY A 97 12.18 -8.20 -5.18
C GLY A 97 11.68 -8.98 -3.96
N LYS A 98 11.52 -8.32 -2.80
CA LYS A 98 10.93 -8.94 -1.62
C LYS A 98 9.41 -8.98 -1.74
N ALA A 99 8.79 -9.79 -0.89
CA ALA A 99 7.36 -9.88 -0.82
C ALA A 99 6.86 -9.83 0.63
N ASN A 100 5.91 -8.94 0.89
CA ASN A 100 5.21 -8.88 2.17
C ASN A 100 3.99 -9.79 2.10
N VAL A 101 3.75 -10.55 3.16
CA VAL A 101 2.59 -11.44 3.25
C VAL A 101 1.59 -10.90 4.26
N TYR A 102 0.35 -10.74 3.83
CA TYR A 102 -0.77 -10.23 4.62
C TYR A 102 -1.79 -11.34 4.81
N ARG A 103 -2.12 -11.63 6.07
CA ARG A 103 -3.07 -12.68 6.45
C ARG A 103 -4.28 -12.10 7.15
N TYR A 104 -5.45 -12.51 6.71
CA TYR A 104 -6.74 -12.05 7.20
C TYR A 104 -7.51 -13.18 7.88
N GLU A 105 -8.31 -12.84 8.88
CA GLU A 105 -9.30 -13.72 9.49
C GLU A 105 -10.62 -12.96 9.60
N ASN A 106 -11.69 -13.53 9.04
CA ASN A 106 -13.01 -12.89 9.00
C ASN A 106 -12.97 -11.46 8.39
N GLY A 107 -12.15 -11.26 7.35
CA GLY A 107 -11.98 -9.97 6.67
C GLY A 107 -11.11 -8.94 7.40
N VAL A 108 -10.58 -9.27 8.59
CA VAL A 108 -9.71 -8.40 9.39
C VAL A 108 -8.26 -8.84 9.25
N LEU A 109 -7.35 -7.90 9.01
CA LEU A 109 -5.91 -8.19 8.97
C LEU A 109 -5.43 -8.63 10.36
N VAL A 110 -4.85 -9.82 10.45
CA VAL A 110 -4.35 -10.39 11.72
C VAL A 110 -2.84 -10.53 11.76
N GLU A 111 -2.19 -10.69 10.60
CA GLU A 111 -0.74 -10.83 10.55
C GLU A 111 -0.16 -10.20 9.27
N VAL A 112 0.98 -9.50 9.44
CA VAL A 112 1.84 -9.05 8.35
C VAL A 112 3.22 -9.65 8.54
N THR A 113 3.71 -10.37 7.54
CA THR A 113 5.08 -10.89 7.50
C THR A 113 5.92 -10.06 6.55
N VAL A 114 6.98 -9.45 7.08
CA VAL A 114 7.90 -8.59 6.31
C VAL A 114 9.30 -9.22 6.31
N PRO A 115 9.89 -9.53 5.15
CA PRO A 115 11.26 -10.00 5.06
C PRO A 115 12.26 -8.86 5.36
N SER A 116 13.24 -9.16 6.20
CA SER A 116 14.33 -8.26 6.57
C SER A 116 15.69 -8.97 6.42
N PRO A 117 16.82 -8.24 6.40
CA PRO A 117 18.14 -8.86 6.27
C PRO A 117 18.48 -9.86 7.38
N VAL A 118 17.89 -9.72 8.56
CA VAL A 118 18.16 -10.57 9.74
C VAL A 118 17.10 -11.66 9.96
N GLY A 119 16.10 -11.78 9.08
CA GLY A 119 15.02 -12.74 9.21
C GLY A 119 13.66 -12.18 8.80
N LYS A 120 12.57 -12.83 9.21
CA LYS A 120 11.20 -12.38 8.95
C LYS A 120 10.61 -11.72 10.20
N ALA A 121 10.10 -10.50 10.05
CA ALA A 121 9.32 -9.85 11.08
C ALA A 121 7.85 -10.30 10.94
N HIS A 122 7.27 -10.84 12.03
CA HIS A 122 5.86 -11.18 12.11
C HIS A 122 5.15 -10.15 12.99
N ILE A 123 4.31 -9.33 12.37
CA ILE A 123 3.52 -8.30 13.05
C ILE A 123 2.12 -8.87 13.21
N ARG A 124 1.73 -9.22 14.43
CA ARG A 124 0.39 -9.70 14.76
C ARG A 124 -0.43 -8.60 15.38
N LEU A 125 -1.60 -8.34 14.80
CA LEU A 125 -2.55 -7.37 15.30
C LEU A 125 -3.46 -8.08 16.30
N LYS A 126 -3.33 -7.73 17.59
CA LYS A 126 -4.28 -8.18 18.62
C LYS A 126 -5.52 -7.29 18.54
N LYS A 127 -6.68 -7.93 18.56
CA LYS A 127 -7.97 -7.25 18.76
C LYS A 127 -8.03 -6.63 20.15
#